data_AF-A0A225D8R1-F1
#
_entry.id   AF-A0A225D8R1-F1
#
_cell.length_a   1.000
_cell.length_b   1.000
_cell.length_c   1.000
_cell.angle_alpha   90.00
_cell.angle_beta   90.00
_cell.angle_gamma   90.00
#
_symmetry.space_group_name_H-M   'P 1'
#
loop_
_entity.id
_entity.type
_entity.pdbx_description
1 polymer ?
#
loop_
_entity_poly.entity_id
_entity_poly.type
_entity_poly.pdbx_seq_one_letter_code
_entity_poly.pdbx_strand_id
1 'polypeptide(L)'
;MQQGQGPDRQASGQGDAFERLISIVHALALILTPFSRRDFGSRSFRSAGLAVLYVIGFASVSASSPVFSFLWLWLLAVATQRLRTSQHARKGIVVHSGYDGFPWFGWKLCRGRSEESAYKAEAGFWLLASILALLIDPPFGLFLLIAAVGLLAFESYKRELDKKMLADMRDARIEQNHRAAQFRDAGPF
;
A
#
# COMPACT_ATOMS: atom_id res chain seq x y z
N MET A 1 33.90 4.84 -17.23
CA MET A 1 32.96 3.87 -16.62
C MET A 1 31.59 4.09 -17.25
N GLN A 2 31.30 3.39 -18.35
CA GLN A 2 29.99 3.40 -18.99
C GLN A 2 29.09 2.44 -18.19
N GLN A 3 28.07 2.97 -17.52
CA GLN A 3 26.95 2.14 -17.08
C GLN A 3 26.25 1.63 -18.34
N GLY A 4 26.50 0.35 -18.66
CA GLY A 4 25.82 -0.34 -19.75
C GLY A 4 24.32 -0.26 -19.53
N GLN A 5 23.64 0.52 -20.36
CA GLN A 5 22.20 0.41 -20.53
C GLN A 5 21.94 -0.96 -21.16
N GLY A 6 21.58 -1.93 -20.31
CA GLY A 6 21.22 -3.27 -20.73
C GLY A 6 20.01 -3.27 -21.68
N PRO A 7 19.92 -4.26 -22.57
CA PRO A 7 18.91 -4.36 -23.63
C PRO A 7 17.51 -4.81 -23.13
N ASP A 8 16.98 -4.17 -22.08
CA ASP A 8 15.74 -4.62 -21.40
C ASP A 8 14.52 -3.70 -21.61
N ARG A 9 14.55 -2.77 -22.58
CA ARG A 9 13.41 -1.84 -22.80
C ARG A 9 12.30 -2.36 -23.71
N GLN A 10 12.45 -3.52 -24.36
CA GLN A 10 11.45 -4.03 -25.30
C GLN A 10 10.30 -4.83 -24.67
N ALA A 11 10.36 -5.13 -23.36
CA ALA A 11 9.21 -5.67 -22.59
C ALA A 11 8.32 -4.58 -21.97
N SER A 12 8.42 -3.32 -22.42
CA SER A 12 7.80 -2.14 -21.79
C SER A 12 6.27 -2.12 -21.87
N GLY A 13 5.65 -2.65 -22.93
CA GLY A 13 4.20 -2.53 -23.11
C GLY A 13 3.35 -3.29 -22.08
N GLN A 14 3.75 -4.50 -21.68
CA GLN A 14 2.98 -5.32 -20.74
C GLN A 14 3.25 -4.91 -19.28
N GLY A 15 4.48 -4.43 -18.98
CA GLY A 15 4.84 -3.87 -17.68
C GLY A 15 4.00 -2.64 -17.33
N ASP A 16 3.84 -1.72 -18.29
CA ASP A 16 3.13 -0.46 -18.08
C ASP A 16 1.64 -0.66 -17.71
N ALA A 17 0.95 -1.60 -18.34
CA ALA A 17 -0.45 -1.87 -18.06
C ALA A 17 -0.66 -2.44 -16.65
N PHE A 18 0.22 -3.36 -16.25
CA PHE A 18 0.19 -3.95 -14.91
C PHE A 18 0.51 -2.90 -13.83
N GLU A 19 1.52 -2.06 -14.03
CA GLU A 19 1.84 -0.97 -13.10
C GLU A 19 0.67 0.02 -12.92
N ARG A 20 -0.05 0.34 -14.00
CA ARG A 20 -1.26 1.17 -13.93
C ARG A 20 -2.36 0.49 -13.13
N LEU A 21 -2.59 -0.80 -13.36
CA LEU A 21 -3.58 -1.58 -12.60
C LEU A 21 -3.25 -1.59 -11.09
N ILE A 22 -1.99 -1.85 -10.75
CA ILE A 22 -1.49 -1.80 -9.36
C ILE A 22 -1.71 -0.40 -8.76
N SER A 23 -1.48 0.66 -9.53
CA SER A 23 -1.72 2.03 -9.08
C SER A 23 -3.19 2.31 -8.77
N ILE A 24 -4.11 1.81 -9.60
CA ILE A 24 -5.57 1.91 -9.37
C ILE A 24 -5.96 1.12 -8.12
N VAL A 25 -5.49 -0.12 -7.99
CA VAL A 25 -5.77 -0.97 -6.83
C VAL A 25 -5.24 -0.33 -5.55
N HIS A 26 -4.04 0.26 -5.60
CA HIS A 26 -3.49 1.03 -4.49
C HIS A 26 -4.33 2.28 -4.16
N ALA A 27 -4.83 2.99 -5.17
CA ALA A 27 -5.71 4.14 -4.97
C ALA A 27 -7.01 3.73 -4.26
N LEU A 28 -7.60 2.59 -4.62
CA LEU A 28 -8.76 2.02 -3.94
C LEU A 28 -8.45 1.66 -2.48
N ALA A 29 -7.28 1.06 -2.22
CA ALA A 29 -6.83 0.77 -0.86
C ALA A 29 -6.71 2.05 -0.01
N LEU A 30 -6.19 3.15 -0.58
CA LEU A 30 -6.03 4.45 0.09
C LEU A 30 -7.34 5.12 0.52
N ILE A 31 -8.49 4.61 0.09
CA ILE A 31 -9.80 5.08 0.58
C ILE A 31 -9.99 4.69 2.05
N LEU A 32 -9.51 3.51 2.44
CA LEU A 32 -9.74 2.95 3.78
C LEU A 32 -8.52 3.07 4.70
N THR A 33 -7.31 2.93 4.16
CA THR A 33 -6.09 2.89 4.96
C THR A 33 -5.84 4.11 5.85
N PRO A 34 -6.20 5.37 5.50
CA PRO A 34 -5.97 6.51 6.38
C PRO A 34 -6.69 6.41 7.72
N PHE A 35 -7.79 5.65 7.78
CA PHE A 35 -8.59 5.44 8.99
C PHE A 35 -8.06 4.28 9.84
N SER A 36 -7.52 3.22 9.23
CA SER A 36 -7.08 2.02 9.92
C SER A 36 -5.60 2.01 10.28
N ARG A 37 -4.76 2.70 9.50
CA ARG A 37 -3.30 2.67 9.62
C ARG A 37 -2.71 3.97 10.13
N ARG A 38 -1.47 3.90 10.62
CA ARG A 38 -0.70 5.05 11.14
C ARG A 38 0.72 5.06 10.61
N ASP A 39 1.39 6.20 10.72
CA ASP A 39 2.83 6.33 10.46
C ASP A 39 3.23 5.98 9.01
N PHE A 40 2.47 6.50 8.05
CA PHE A 40 2.74 6.33 6.62
C PHE A 40 4.08 6.95 6.19
N GLY A 41 4.74 6.27 5.26
CA GLY A 41 5.90 6.76 4.52
C GLY A 41 5.54 7.92 3.58
N SER A 42 6.57 8.69 3.20
CA SER A 42 6.39 9.89 2.38
C SER A 42 5.84 9.60 0.97
N ARG A 43 6.06 8.39 0.42
CA ARG A 43 5.58 7.99 -0.91
C ARG A 43 4.21 7.33 -0.93
N SER A 44 3.68 6.86 0.20
CA SER A 44 2.41 6.09 0.22
C SER A 44 1.21 6.86 -0.31
N PHE A 45 1.21 8.19 -0.19
CA PHE A 45 0.12 9.04 -0.67
C PHE A 45 0.30 9.56 -2.11
N ARG A 46 1.25 9.03 -2.90
CA ARG A 46 1.45 9.46 -4.30
C ARG A 46 0.20 9.21 -5.16
N SER A 47 -0.54 8.13 -4.90
CA SER A 47 -1.80 7.77 -5.57
C SER A 47 -3.05 8.35 -4.89
N ALA A 48 -2.92 9.18 -3.85
CA ALA A 48 -4.07 9.77 -3.16
C ALA A 48 -4.94 10.64 -4.08
N GLY A 49 -4.35 11.24 -5.12
CA GLY A 49 -5.10 11.96 -6.16
C GLY A 49 -6.05 11.06 -6.95
N LEU A 50 -5.66 9.81 -7.23
CA LEU A 50 -6.55 8.84 -7.90
C LEU A 50 -7.68 8.41 -6.97
N ALA A 51 -7.38 8.25 -5.66
CA ALA A 51 -8.39 7.92 -4.67
C ALA A 51 -9.46 9.03 -4.58
N VAL A 52 -9.06 10.31 -4.50
CA VAL A 52 -10.04 11.41 -4.40
C VAL A 52 -10.90 11.53 -5.66
N LEU A 53 -10.32 11.32 -6.85
CA LEU A 53 -11.07 11.32 -8.10
C LEU A 53 -12.11 10.20 -8.14
N TYR A 54 -11.76 9.02 -7.65
CA TYR A 54 -12.71 7.91 -7.53
C TYR A 54 -13.86 8.27 -6.57
N VAL A 55 -13.57 8.81 -5.39
CA VAL A 55 -14.62 9.19 -4.42
C VAL A 55 -15.55 10.25 -5.01
N ILE A 56 -15.01 11.30 -5.64
CA ILE A 56 -15.81 12.37 -6.28
C ILE A 56 -16.66 11.81 -7.42
N GLY A 57 -16.07 11.00 -8.30
CA GLY A 57 -16.78 10.37 -9.42
C GLY A 57 -17.93 9.49 -8.94
N PHE A 58 -17.68 8.64 -7.95
CA PHE A 58 -18.72 7.77 -7.39
C PHE A 58 -19.82 8.57 -6.67
N ALA A 59 -19.44 9.58 -5.88
CA ALA A 59 -20.39 10.46 -5.20
C ALA A 59 -21.30 11.20 -6.19
N SER A 60 -20.73 11.67 -7.30
CA SER A 60 -21.46 12.40 -8.34
C SER A 60 -22.46 11.50 -9.08
N VAL A 61 -22.09 10.25 -9.38
CA VAL A 61 -22.97 9.30 -10.08
C VAL A 61 -24.07 8.76 -9.16
N SER A 62 -23.75 8.47 -7.90
CA SER A 62 -24.70 7.90 -6.94
C SER A 62 -25.60 8.93 -6.27
N ALA A 63 -25.23 10.21 -6.29
CA ALA A 63 -25.89 11.29 -5.55
C ALA A 63 -26.13 10.97 -4.05
N SER A 64 -25.32 10.07 -3.47
CA SER A 64 -25.47 9.63 -2.09
C SER A 64 -24.81 10.61 -1.11
N SER A 65 -25.62 11.21 -0.24
CA SER A 65 -25.15 12.12 0.83
C SER A 65 -24.12 11.49 1.77
N PRO A 66 -24.26 10.21 2.19
CA PRO A 66 -23.21 9.49 2.93
C PRO A 66 -21.84 9.48 2.25
N VAL A 67 -21.77 9.29 0.92
CA VAL A 67 -20.50 9.26 0.18
C VAL A 67 -19.83 10.65 0.20
N PHE A 68 -20.59 11.74 0.06
CA PHE A 68 -20.05 13.10 0.18
C PHE A 68 -19.56 13.41 1.60
N SER A 69 -20.30 12.96 2.62
CA SER A 69 -19.88 13.12 4.02
C SER A 69 -18.58 12.35 4.28
N PHE A 70 -18.47 11.13 3.73
CA PHE A 70 -17.26 10.33 3.79
C PHE A 70 -16.06 11.00 3.11
N LEU A 71 -16.25 11.66 1.96
CA LEU A 71 -15.19 12.40 1.28
C LEU A 71 -14.55 13.45 2.20
N TRP A 72 -15.35 14.23 2.92
CA TRP A 72 -14.83 15.24 3.85
C TRP A 72 -14.08 14.62 5.03
N LEU A 73 -14.62 13.54 5.60
CA LEU A 73 -13.93 12.78 6.65
C LEU A 73 -12.61 12.18 6.14
N TRP A 74 -12.59 11.68 4.91
CA TRP A 74 -11.40 11.14 4.27
C TRP A 74 -10.34 12.20 4.04
N LEU A 75 -10.72 13.38 3.53
CA LEU A 75 -9.80 14.51 3.37
C LEU A 75 -9.18 14.92 4.70
N LEU A 76 -9.98 15.00 5.76
CA LEU A 76 -9.50 15.28 7.10
C LEU A 76 -8.53 14.19 7.58
N ALA A 77 -8.87 12.91 7.41
CA ALA A 77 -8.00 11.80 7.76
C ALA A 77 -6.66 11.88 7.02
N VAL A 78 -6.65 12.08 5.70
CA VAL A 78 -5.42 12.24 4.91
C VAL A 78 -4.61 13.46 5.39
N ALA A 79 -5.26 14.59 5.66
CA ALA A 79 -4.58 15.78 6.17
C ALA A 79 -3.90 15.50 7.53
N THR A 80 -4.58 14.83 8.46
CA THR A 80 -3.98 14.45 9.75
C THR A 80 -2.79 13.51 9.58
N GLN A 81 -2.86 12.54 8.67
CA GLN A 81 -1.75 11.64 8.37
C GLN A 81 -0.57 12.40 7.77
N ARG A 82 -0.81 13.32 6.83
CA ARG A 82 0.24 14.18 6.24
C ARG A 82 0.93 15.07 7.27
N LEU A 83 0.17 15.64 8.21
CA LEU A 83 0.74 16.41 9.31
C LEU A 83 1.64 15.55 10.20
N ARG A 84 1.22 14.32 10.53
CA ARG A 84 2.04 13.37 11.29
C ARG A 84 3.32 12.98 10.56
N THR A 85 3.23 12.61 9.28
CA THR A 85 4.41 12.29 8.46
C THR A 85 5.37 13.48 8.40
N SER A 86 4.85 14.71 8.29
CA SER A 86 5.67 15.93 8.30
C SER A 86 6.35 16.17 9.65
N GLN A 87 5.64 15.90 10.76
CA GLN A 87 6.22 15.99 12.11
C GLN A 87 7.31 14.93 12.33
N HIS A 88 7.10 13.70 11.86
CA HIS A 88 8.11 12.63 11.94
C HIS A 88 9.35 12.95 11.11
N ALA A 89 9.19 13.52 9.91
CA ALA A 89 10.29 13.99 9.09
C ALA A 89 11.11 15.08 9.80
N ARG A 90 10.44 16.03 10.47
CA ARG A 90 11.11 17.08 11.26
C ARG A 90 11.85 16.53 12.48
N LYS A 91 11.38 15.42 13.06
CA LYS A 91 12.03 14.73 14.18
C LYS A 91 13.19 13.81 13.75
N GLY A 92 13.45 13.67 12.44
CA GLY A 92 14.49 12.80 11.91
C GLY A 92 14.14 11.30 12.01
N ILE A 93 12.87 10.94 12.16
CA ILE A 93 12.46 9.53 12.18
C ILE A 93 12.55 8.99 10.74
N VAL A 94 13.48 8.06 10.53
CA VAL A 94 13.68 7.43 9.23
C VAL A 94 12.65 6.31 9.06
N VAL A 95 11.50 6.66 8.47
CA VAL A 95 10.51 5.68 8.01
C VAL A 95 10.83 5.31 6.56
N HIS A 96 10.76 4.03 6.24
CA HIS A 96 10.94 3.57 4.87
C HIS A 96 9.94 4.27 3.94
N SER A 97 10.44 4.86 2.84
CA SER A 97 9.62 5.77 2.03
C SER A 97 8.35 5.12 1.45
N GLY A 98 8.40 3.81 1.19
CA GLY A 98 7.27 2.98 0.72
C GLY A 98 6.51 2.24 1.82
N TYR A 99 6.64 2.64 3.09
CA TYR A 99 5.91 2.01 4.18
C TYR A 99 4.44 2.46 4.21
N ASP A 100 3.50 1.54 4.00
CA ASP A 100 2.06 1.84 3.89
C ASP A 100 1.33 1.89 5.23
N GLY A 101 2.07 2.29 6.27
CA GLY A 101 1.58 2.49 7.61
C GLY A 101 1.39 1.20 8.42
N PHE A 102 1.44 1.35 9.74
CA PHE A 102 1.22 0.31 10.72
C PHE A 102 -0.28 0.04 10.88
N PRO A 103 -0.75 -1.22 10.85
CA PRO A 103 -2.17 -1.60 10.94
C PRO A 103 -2.68 -1.49 12.39
N TRP A 104 -2.71 -0.27 12.92
CA TRP A 104 -3.05 0.00 14.31
C TRP A 104 -4.42 -0.56 14.69
N PHE A 105 -5.40 -0.42 13.79
CA PHE A 105 -6.74 -0.94 14.01
C PHE A 105 -6.77 -2.47 14.04
N GLY A 106 -6.14 -3.13 13.07
CA GLY A 106 -5.99 -4.59 13.03
C GLY A 106 -5.27 -5.14 14.25
N TRP A 107 -4.23 -4.44 14.71
CA TRP A 107 -3.47 -4.81 15.92
C TRP A 107 -4.32 -4.75 17.18
N LYS A 108 -5.20 -3.75 17.28
CA LYS A 108 -6.15 -3.62 18.40
C LYS A 108 -7.20 -4.73 18.38
N LEU A 109 -7.63 -5.18 17.20
CA LEU A 109 -8.61 -6.26 17.04
C LEU A 109 -8.00 -7.63 17.34
N CYS A 110 -6.75 -7.86 16.92
CA CYS A 110 -6.01 -9.12 17.08
C CYS A 110 -4.88 -9.01 18.09
N ARG A 111 -5.21 -8.58 19.33
CA ARG A 111 -4.22 -8.37 20.42
C ARG A 111 -3.33 -9.61 20.58
N GLY A 112 -2.03 -9.44 20.35
CA GLY A 112 -1.01 -10.49 20.56
C GLY A 112 -0.75 -11.43 19.39
N ARG A 113 -1.29 -11.15 18.18
CA ARG A 113 -0.96 -11.93 16.96
C ARG A 113 0.13 -11.27 16.12
N SER A 114 0.61 -11.97 15.10
CA SER A 114 1.59 -11.45 14.13
C SER A 114 1.05 -10.23 13.36
N GLU A 115 1.95 -9.39 12.87
CA GLU A 115 1.60 -8.22 12.04
C GLU A 115 0.80 -8.64 10.80
N GLU A 116 1.14 -9.79 10.19
CA GLU A 116 0.39 -10.36 9.07
C GLU A 116 -1.08 -10.63 9.43
N SER A 117 -1.33 -11.14 10.64
CA SER A 117 -2.70 -11.36 11.13
C SER A 117 -3.44 -10.04 11.33
N ALA A 118 -2.75 -8.97 11.72
CA ALA A 118 -3.36 -7.66 11.89
C ALA A 118 -3.84 -7.08 10.55
N TYR A 119 -3.04 -7.17 9.48
CA TYR A 119 -3.47 -6.75 8.13
C TYR A 119 -4.69 -7.55 7.64
N LYS A 120 -4.67 -8.88 7.79
CA LYS A 120 -5.83 -9.73 7.42
C LYS A 120 -7.09 -9.36 8.21
N ALA A 121 -6.93 -9.09 9.52
CA ALA A 121 -8.04 -8.69 10.37
C ALA A 121 -8.60 -7.31 10.01
N GLU A 122 -7.74 -6.37 9.64
CA GLU A 122 -8.13 -5.05 9.14
C GLU A 122 -8.94 -5.15 7.84
N ALA A 123 -8.46 -5.92 6.87
CA ALA A 123 -9.16 -6.11 5.62
C ALA A 123 -10.50 -6.85 5.81
N GLY A 124 -10.53 -7.86 6.69
CA GLY A 124 -11.76 -8.57 7.07
C GLY A 124 -12.78 -7.66 7.77
N PHE A 125 -12.31 -6.75 8.63
CA PHE A 125 -13.18 -5.75 9.26
C PHE A 125 -13.82 -4.83 8.23
N TRP A 126 -13.05 -4.29 7.28
CA TRP A 126 -13.58 -3.40 6.26
C TRP A 126 -14.55 -4.10 5.31
N LEU A 127 -14.29 -5.36 4.95
CA LEU A 127 -15.26 -6.17 4.21
C LEU A 127 -16.58 -6.30 4.99
N LEU A 128 -16.53 -6.70 6.26
CA LEU A 128 -17.73 -6.85 7.07
C LEU A 128 -18.47 -5.52 7.23
N ALA A 129 -17.75 -4.42 7.49
CA ALA A 129 -18.32 -3.09 7.60
C ALA A 129 -19.00 -2.65 6.29
N SER A 130 -18.42 -2.98 5.13
CA SER A 130 -19.04 -2.67 3.84
C SER A 130 -20.34 -3.45 3.60
N ILE A 131 -20.39 -4.72 4.01
CA ILE A 131 -21.61 -5.55 3.92
C ILE A 131 -22.71 -4.99 4.83
N LEU A 132 -22.35 -4.56 6.04
CA LEU A 132 -23.32 -3.92 6.94
C LEU A 132 -23.79 -2.57 6.39
N ALA A 133 -22.90 -1.78 5.79
CA ALA A 133 -23.25 -0.52 5.16
C ALA A 133 -24.18 -0.71 3.95
N LEU A 134 -24.03 -1.80 3.18
CA LEU A 134 -24.93 -2.16 2.07
C LEU A 134 -26.39 -2.32 2.53
N LEU A 135 -26.62 -2.76 3.78
CA LEU A 135 -27.95 -2.91 4.35
C LEU A 135 -28.59 -1.58 4.76
N ILE A 136 -27.78 -0.53 4.99
CA ILE A 136 -28.23 0.78 5.44
C ILE A 136 -28.38 1.74 4.25
N ASP A 137 -27.33 1.87 3.45
CA ASP A 137 -27.28 2.69 2.23
C ASP A 137 -26.54 1.90 1.14
N PRO A 138 -27.26 1.27 0.19
CA PRO A 138 -26.67 0.45 -0.86
C PRO A 138 -25.54 1.13 -1.66
N PRO A 139 -25.64 2.40 -2.11
CA PRO A 139 -24.55 3.01 -2.86
C PRO A 139 -23.29 3.21 -2.00
N PHE A 140 -23.42 3.65 -0.74
CA PHE A 140 -22.28 3.78 0.16
C PHE A 140 -21.66 2.42 0.52
N GLY A 141 -22.47 1.40 0.76
CA GLY A 141 -21.99 0.04 1.00
C GLY A 141 -21.21 -0.53 -0.18
N LEU A 142 -21.70 -0.36 -1.41
CA LEU A 142 -21.03 -0.80 -2.62
C LEU A 142 -19.69 -0.09 -2.82
N PHE A 143 -19.66 1.22 -2.58
CA PHE A 143 -18.45 2.04 -2.60
C PHE A 143 -17.39 1.49 -1.62
N LEU A 144 -17.77 1.24 -0.37
CA LEU A 144 -16.86 0.67 0.63
C LEU A 144 -16.42 -0.75 0.26
N LEU A 145 -17.29 -1.55 -0.33
CA LEU A 145 -16.98 -2.92 -0.73
C LEU A 145 -15.90 -2.94 -1.82
N ILE A 146 -16.01 -2.08 -2.84
CA ILE A 146 -15.00 -1.97 -3.90
C ILE A 146 -13.65 -1.53 -3.30
N ALA A 147 -13.66 -0.56 -2.37
CA ALA A 147 -12.45 -0.13 -1.68
C ALA A 147 -11.83 -1.25 -0.82
N ALA A 148 -12.65 -2.04 -0.13
CA ALA A 148 -12.20 -3.16 0.70
C ALA A 148 -11.59 -4.29 -0.14
N VAL A 149 -12.19 -4.60 -1.31
CA VAL A 149 -11.62 -5.55 -2.27
C VAL A 149 -10.28 -5.03 -2.83
N GLY A 150 -10.20 -3.73 -3.15
CA GLY A 150 -8.95 -3.07 -3.56
C GLY A 150 -7.86 -3.17 -2.50
N LEU A 151 -8.20 -2.97 -1.23
CA LEU A 151 -7.29 -3.15 -0.10
C LEU A 151 -6.75 -4.59 -0.02
N LEU A 152 -7.62 -5.60 -0.12
CA LEU A 152 -7.22 -7.01 -0.12
C LEU A 152 -6.31 -7.39 -1.29
N ALA A 153 -6.66 -6.92 -2.49
CA ALA A 153 -5.85 -7.16 -3.69
C ALA A 153 -4.47 -6.50 -3.54
N PHE A 154 -4.42 -5.27 -3.06
CA PHE A 154 -3.16 -4.55 -2.83
C PHE A 154 -2.28 -5.24 -1.77
N GLU A 155 -2.85 -5.67 -0.65
CA GLU A 155 -2.11 -6.39 0.39
C GLU A 155 -1.57 -7.73 -0.11
N SER A 156 -2.34 -8.45 -0.93
CA SER A 156 -1.92 -9.73 -1.51
C SER A 156 -0.74 -9.52 -2.46
N TYR A 157 -0.83 -8.54 -3.36
CA TYR A 157 0.26 -8.15 -4.25
C TYR A 157 1.52 -7.75 -3.47
N LYS A 158 1.37 -6.92 -2.44
CA LYS A 158 2.50 -6.46 -1.62
C LYS A 158 3.22 -7.63 -0.95
N ARG A 159 2.49 -8.61 -0.42
CA ARG A 159 3.09 -9.82 0.18
C ARG A 159 3.87 -10.64 -0.83
N GLU A 160 3.38 -10.75 -2.07
CA GLU A 160 4.11 -11.45 -3.13
C GLU A 160 5.38 -10.70 -3.53
N LEU A 161 5.31 -9.37 -3.63
CA LEU A 161 6.46 -8.52 -3.91
C LEU A 161 7.51 -8.65 -2.80
N ASP A 162 7.12 -8.57 -1.54
CA ASP A 162 8.02 -8.70 -0.40
C ASP A 162 8.69 -10.09 -0.37
N LYS A 163 7.95 -11.16 -0.65
CA LYS A 163 8.50 -12.52 -0.77
C LYS A 163 9.54 -12.61 -1.89
N LYS A 164 9.25 -12.02 -3.05
CA LYS A 164 10.18 -11.97 -4.18
C LYS A 164 11.45 -11.19 -3.82
N MET A 165 11.31 -10.02 -3.21
CA MET A 165 12.46 -9.21 -2.77
C MET A 165 13.33 -9.95 -1.74
N LEU A 166 12.71 -10.69 -0.81
CA LEU A 166 13.46 -11.50 0.15
C LEU A 166 14.22 -12.66 -0.52
N ALA A 167 13.65 -13.28 -1.55
CA ALA A 167 14.34 -14.30 -2.35
C ALA A 167 15.53 -13.69 -3.11
N ASP A 168 15.33 -12.56 -3.77
CA ASP A 168 16.38 -11.85 -4.52
C ASP A 168 17.54 -11.42 -3.59
N MET A 169 17.22 -10.95 -2.37
CA MET A 169 18.24 -10.61 -1.35
C MET A 169 19.02 -11.83 -0.88
N ARG A 170 18.37 -13.00 -0.78
CA ARG A 170 19.02 -14.25 -0.40
C ARG A 170 20.01 -14.69 -1.48
N ASP A 171 19.61 -14.62 -2.74
CA ASP A 171 20.47 -15.00 -3.87
C ASP A 171 21.67 -14.05 -4.01
N ALA A 172 21.44 -12.74 -3.89
CA ALA A 172 22.51 -11.74 -3.87
C ALA A 172 23.52 -12.00 -2.74
N ARG A 173 23.04 -12.40 -1.55
CA ARG A 173 23.92 -12.77 -0.42
C ARG A 173 24.75 -14.02 -0.72
N ILE A 174 24.17 -15.02 -1.38
CA ILE A 174 24.89 -16.25 -1.78
C ILE A 174 25.99 -15.90 -2.80
N GLU A 175 25.67 -15.07 -3.79
CA GLU A 175 26.63 -14.64 -4.81
C GLU A 175 27.79 -13.82 -4.20
N GLN A 176 27.50 -12.91 -3.26
CA GLN A 176 28.53 -12.17 -2.52
C GLN A 176 29.45 -13.11 -1.74
N ASN A 177 28.91 -14.11 -1.07
CA ASN A 177 29.70 -15.11 -0.35
C ASN A 177 30.58 -15.93 -1.30
N HIS A 178 30.06 -16.30 -2.47
CA HIS A 178 30.80 -17.03 -3.49
C HIS A 178 31.98 -16.20 -4.04
N ARG A 179 31.74 -14.94 -4.40
CA ARG A 179 32.80 -14.02 -4.86
C ARG A 179 33.84 -13.75 -3.77
N ALA A 180 33.43 -13.63 -2.52
CA ALA A 180 34.33 -13.50 -1.39
C ALA A 180 35.19 -14.75 -1.16
N ALA A 181 34.68 -15.95 -1.46
CA ALA A 181 35.48 -17.17 -1.44
C ALA A 181 36.54 -17.16 -2.56
N GLN A 182 36.14 -16.88 -3.80
CA GLN A 182 37.06 -16.79 -4.94
C GLN A 182 38.17 -15.75 -4.71
N PHE A 183 37.84 -14.60 -4.11
CA PHE A 183 38.83 -13.56 -3.79
C PHE A 183 39.88 -14.02 -2.76
N ARG A 184 39.48 -14.84 -1.78
CA ARG A 184 40.42 -15.41 -0.80
C ARG A 184 41.35 -16.43 -1.45
N ASP A 185 40.83 -17.24 -2.37
CA ASP A 185 41.59 -18.29 -3.06
C ASP A 185 42.59 -17.73 -4.09
N ALA A 186 42.28 -16.56 -4.68
CA ALA A 186 43.15 -15.90 -5.65
C ALA A 186 44.48 -15.38 -5.06
N GLY A 187 44.61 -15.31 -3.73
CA GLY A 187 45.79 -14.78 -3.05
C GLY A 187 45.94 -13.26 -3.19
N PRO A 188 46.73 -12.60 -2.30
CA PRO A 188 47.13 -11.22 -2.53
C PRO A 188 48.02 -11.18 -3.79
N PHE A 189 47.63 -10.36 -4.77
CA PHE A 189 48.50 -10.03 -5.91
C PHE A 189 49.83 -9.45 -5.45
#